data_AF-A0A315QRL2-F1
#
_entry.id   AF-A0A315QRL2-F1
#
_cell.length_a   1.000
_cell.length_b   1.000
_cell.length_c   1.000
_cell.angle_alpha   90.00
_cell.angle_beta   90.00
_cell.angle_gamma   90.00
#
_symmetry.space_group_name_H-M   'P 1'
#
loop_
_entity.id
_entity.type
_entity.pdbx_description
1 polymer ?
#
loop_
_entity_poly.entity_id
_entity_poly.type
_entity_poly.pdbx_seq_one_letter_code
_entity_poly.pdbx_strand_id
1 'polypeptide(L)'
;LVAIIFAPLAAILIKMAISRSREYIADETGGKISGNPEGLASALEKMERYSQGGQPMQVNEAAAHMFILNPLSREGMAKLFSSHPPTAERIKRLRQVK
;
A
#
# COMPACT_ATOMS: atom_id res chain seq x y z
N LEU A 1 17.51 -25.63 -13.86
CA LEU A 1 16.91 -24.74 -14.90
C LEU A 1 15.55 -24.18 -14.47
N VAL A 2 14.55 -25.01 -14.16
CA VAL A 2 13.22 -24.56 -13.69
C VAL A 2 13.31 -23.61 -12.48
N ALA A 3 14.05 -23.99 -11.42
CA ALA A 3 14.18 -23.14 -10.23
C ALA A 3 14.78 -21.75 -10.49
N ILE A 4 15.67 -21.60 -11.47
CA ILE A 4 16.30 -20.31 -11.82
C ILE A 4 15.28 -19.34 -12.41
N ILE A 5 14.25 -19.85 -13.09
CA ILE A 5 13.17 -19.04 -13.69
C ILE A 5 12.11 -18.68 -12.64
N PHE A 6 11.74 -19.63 -11.76
CA PHE A 6 10.66 -19.42 -10.80
C PHE A 6 11.09 -18.74 -9.50
N ALA A 7 12.34 -18.90 -9.05
CA ALA A 7 12.80 -18.31 -7.80
C ALA A 7 12.69 -16.77 -7.76
N PRO A 8 13.07 -16.01 -8.83
CA PRO A 8 12.89 -14.56 -8.85
C PRO A 8 11.42 -14.13 -8.76
N LEU A 9 10.52 -14.85 -9.43
CA LEU A 9 9.08 -14.58 -9.38
C LEU A 9 8.52 -14.81 -7.97
N ALA A 10 8.90 -15.92 -7.33
CA ALA A 10 8.53 -16.20 -5.95
C ALA A 10 9.07 -15.13 -4.99
N ALA A 11 10.32 -14.69 -5.16
CA ALA A 11 10.90 -13.64 -4.34
C ALA A 11 10.17 -12.30 -4.46
N ILE A 12 9.75 -11.91 -5.67
CA ILE A 12 8.93 -10.70 -5.90
C ILE A 12 7.60 -10.81 -5.13
N LEU A 13 6.88 -11.93 -5.29
CA LEU A 13 5.60 -12.14 -4.61
C LEU A 13 5.73 -12.11 -3.08
N ILE A 14 6.75 -12.78 -2.54
CA ILE A 14 7.03 -12.78 -1.10
C ILE A 14 7.34 -11.36 -0.61
N LYS A 15 8.22 -10.63 -1.31
CA LYS A 15 8.56 -9.24 -0.96
C LYS A 15 7.33 -8.35 -0.93
N MET A 16 6.44 -8.48 -1.93
CA MET A 16 5.18 -7.73 -1.97
C MET A 16 4.25 -8.10 -0.82
N ALA A 17 4.12 -9.40 -0.51
CA ALA A 17 3.26 -9.87 0.57
C ALA A 17 3.76 -9.35 1.93
N ILE A 18 5.06 -9.39 2.18
CA ILE A 18 5.69 -8.84 3.39
C ILE A 18 5.45 -7.33 3.48
N SER A 19 5.66 -6.59 2.39
CA SER A 19 5.43 -5.13 2.35
C SER A 19 4.00 -4.77 2.73
N ARG A 20 3.00 -5.44 2.12
CA ARG A 20 1.58 -5.22 2.41
C ARG A 20 1.22 -5.56 3.85
N SER A 21 1.77 -6.66 4.36
CA SER A 21 1.54 -7.10 5.74
C SER A 21 2.06 -6.07 6.75
N ARG A 22 3.24 -5.49 6.48
CA ARG A 22 3.80 -4.40 7.30
C ARG A 22 2.91 -3.16 7.30
N GLU A 23 2.37 -2.77 6.15
CA GLU A 23 1.49 -1.61 6.04
C GLU A 23 0.20 -1.80 6.85
N TYR A 24 -0.41 -3.00 6.81
CA TYR A 24 -1.60 -3.29 7.61
C TYR A 24 -1.32 -3.26 9.12
N ILE A 25 -0.18 -3.81 9.54
CA ILE A 25 0.24 -3.78 10.96
C ILE A 25 0.48 -2.34 11.39
N ALA A 26 1.08 -1.51 10.53
CA ALA A 26 1.32 -0.10 10.80
C ALA A 26 -0.01 0.67 10.97
N ASP A 27 -0.98 0.44 10.08
CA ASP A 27 -2.32 1.05 10.19
C ASP A 27 -3.03 0.65 11.48
N GLU A 28 -3.08 -0.65 11.79
CA GLU A 28 -3.71 -1.16 13.00
C GLU A 28 -3.04 -0.59 14.27
N THR A 29 -1.71 -0.62 14.30
CA THR A 29 -0.93 -0.11 15.42
C THR A 29 -1.12 1.41 15.56
N GLY A 30 -1.10 2.15 14.45
CA GLY A 30 -1.34 3.59 14.43
C GLY A 30 -2.74 3.96 14.92
N GLY A 31 -3.77 3.19 14.52
CA GLY A 31 -5.15 3.37 14.99
C GLY A 31 -5.29 3.13 16.49
N LYS A 32 -4.61 2.09 17.02
CA LYS A 32 -4.57 1.81 18.47
C LYS A 32 -3.83 2.89 19.25
N ILE A 33 -2.66 3.34 18.75
CA ILE A 33 -1.86 4.38 19.40
C ILE A 33 -2.60 5.71 19.43
N SER A 34 -3.28 6.08 18.34
CA SER A 34 -4.03 7.34 18.27
C SER A 34 -5.32 7.33 19.07
N GLY A 35 -5.84 6.15 19.42
CA GLY A 35 -7.18 5.98 19.99
C GLY A 35 -8.31 6.40 19.04
N ASN A 36 -8.01 6.64 17.76
CA ASN A 36 -8.98 7.08 16.77
C ASN A 36 -8.75 6.42 15.39
N PRO A 37 -9.04 5.11 15.26
CA PRO A 37 -8.92 4.40 13.98
C PRO A 37 -9.78 4.99 12.86
N GLU A 38 -10.99 5.49 13.17
CA GLU A 38 -11.87 6.13 12.18
C GLU A 38 -11.27 7.43 11.64
N GLY A 39 -10.59 8.21 12.47
CA GLY A 39 -9.86 9.40 12.05
C GLY A 39 -8.76 9.07 11.02
N LEU A 40 -8.02 7.98 11.23
CA LEU A 40 -7.03 7.49 10.27
C LEU A 40 -7.69 7.00 8.97
N ALA A 41 -8.80 6.25 9.08
CA ALA A 41 -9.56 5.78 7.92
C ALA A 41 -10.07 6.95 7.07
N SER A 42 -10.65 7.97 7.71
CA SER A 42 -11.13 9.20 7.07
C SER A 42 -9.99 9.99 6.42
N ALA A 43 -8.81 10.06 7.05
CA ALA A 43 -7.63 10.69 6.47
C ALA A 43 -7.15 9.98 5.20
N LEU A 44 -7.09 8.64 5.21
CA LEU A 44 -6.76 7.84 4.03
C LEU A 44 -7.77 8.04 2.90
N GLU A 45 -9.06 8.04 3.22
CA GLU A 45 -10.14 8.30 2.26
C GLU A 45 -10.00 9.70 1.62
N LYS A 46 -9.70 10.71 2.44
CA LYS A 46 -9.45 12.07 1.95
C LYS A 46 -8.25 12.10 1.02
N MET A 47 -7.09 11.57 1.43
CA MET A 47 -5.87 11.57 0.61
C MET A 47 -6.10 10.84 -0.72
N GLU A 48 -6.79 9.70 -0.70
CA GLU A 48 -7.12 8.89 -1.88
C GLU A 48 -7.93 9.70 -2.90
N ARG A 49 -8.96 10.41 -2.44
CA ARG A 49 -9.76 11.30 -3.30
C ARG A 49 -8.95 12.42 -3.92
N TYR A 50 -8.05 13.05 -3.15
CA TYR A 50 -7.15 14.08 -3.70
C TYR A 50 -6.18 13.51 -4.72
N SER A 51 -5.64 12.31 -4.48
CA SER A 51 -4.70 11.66 -5.40
C SER A 51 -5.33 11.30 -6.75
N GLN A 52 -6.63 10.99 -6.79
CA GLN A 52 -7.34 10.67 -8.05
C GLN A 52 -7.54 11.89 -8.97
N GLY A 53 -7.60 13.10 -8.41
CA GLY A 53 -7.74 14.35 -9.17
C GLY A 53 -6.43 15.08 -9.46
N GLY A 54 -5.30 14.58 -8.93
CA GLY A 54 -3.98 15.19 -9.10
C GLY A 54 -3.29 14.79 -10.40
N GLN A 55 -2.33 15.60 -10.85
CA GLN A 55 -1.47 15.18 -11.96
C GLN A 55 -0.54 14.04 -11.54
N PRO A 56 -0.26 13.07 -12.44
CA PRO A 56 0.69 12.00 -12.16
C PRO A 56 2.06 12.58 -11.78
N MET A 57 2.54 12.23 -10.59
CA MET A 57 3.88 12.62 -10.15
C MET A 57 4.90 11.68 -10.79
N GLN A 58 5.99 12.23 -11.33
CA GLN A 58 7.13 11.41 -11.72
C GLN A 58 7.88 10.99 -10.46
N VAL A 59 7.68 9.74 -10.04
CA VAL A 59 8.29 9.20 -8.82
C VAL A 59 9.22 8.05 -9.18
N ASN A 60 10.40 8.03 -8.57
CA ASN A 60 11.28 6.88 -8.64
C ASN A 60 10.61 5.69 -7.92
N GLU A 61 10.43 4.56 -8.61
CA GLU A 61 9.82 3.35 -8.04
C GLU A 61 10.52 2.88 -6.76
N ALA A 62 11.84 3.06 -6.67
CA ALA A 62 12.61 2.74 -5.47
C ALA A 62 12.18 3.58 -4.25
N ALA A 63 11.64 4.78 -4.48
CA ALA A 63 11.13 5.67 -3.44
C ALA A 63 9.62 5.48 -3.15
N ALA A 64 8.90 4.65 -3.92
CA ALA A 64 7.44 4.51 -3.78
C ALA A 64 6.99 4.05 -2.37
N HIS A 65 7.85 3.31 -1.66
CA HIS A 65 7.60 2.86 -0.29
C HIS A 65 7.63 3.98 0.77
N MET A 66 8.13 5.18 0.42
CA MET A 66 8.14 6.35 1.31
C MET A 66 6.83 7.16 1.26
N PHE A 67 5.94 6.86 0.31
CA PHE A 67 4.66 7.55 0.15
C PHE A 67 3.56 6.84 0.95
N ILE A 68 2.58 7.61 1.45
CA ILE A 68 1.42 7.08 2.19
C ILE A 68 0.43 6.37 1.25
N LEU A 69 0.26 6.92 0.04
CA LEU A 69 -0.53 6.34 -1.04
C LEU A 69 0.40 5.83 -2.13
N ASN A 70 -0.03 4.81 -2.87
CA ASN A 70 0.72 4.33 -4.02
C ASN A 70 0.87 5.45 -5.07
N PRO A 71 2.09 5.95 -5.34
CA PRO A 71 2.32 7.01 -6.31
C PRO A 71 2.38 6.49 -7.75
N LEU A 72 2.45 5.16 -7.93
CA LEU A 72 2.55 4.53 -9.24
C LEU A 72 1.16 4.34 -9.87
N SER A 73 1.12 4.34 -11.21
CA SER A 73 -0.10 4.07 -11.98
C SER A 73 -0.78 2.78 -11.51
N ARG A 74 -2.13 2.80 -11.51
CA ARG A 74 -2.97 1.64 -11.18
C ARG A 74 -3.08 0.64 -12.34
N GLU A 75 -2.52 0.97 -13.49
CA GLU A 75 -2.64 0.20 -14.73
C GLU A 75 -1.42 -0.68 -15.01
N GLY A 76 -1.67 -1.82 -15.67
CA GLY A 76 -0.62 -2.69 -16.19
C GLY A 76 0.29 -3.35 -15.14
N MET A 77 1.56 -3.54 -15.53
CA MET A 77 2.58 -4.21 -14.69
C MET A 77 2.97 -3.41 -13.45
N ALA A 78 2.70 -2.09 -13.39
CA ALA A 78 2.97 -1.26 -12.21
C ALA A 78 2.19 -1.74 -10.97
N LYS A 79 1.03 -2.39 -11.16
CA LYS A 79 0.26 -3.03 -10.09
C LYS A 79 1.00 -4.21 -9.44
N LEU A 80 1.86 -4.90 -10.19
CA LEU A 80 2.73 -5.97 -9.67
C LEU A 80 3.96 -5.43 -8.93
N PHE A 81 4.32 -4.17 -9.11
CA PHE A 81 5.40 -3.52 -8.35
C PHE A 81 4.88 -2.61 -7.24
N SER A 82 3.56 -2.50 -7.11
CA SER A 82 2.90 -1.78 -6.03
C SER A 82 3.20 -2.46 -4.68
N SER A 83 4.12 -1.85 -3.94
CA SER A 83 4.52 -2.22 -2.58
C SER A 83 3.44 -1.91 -1.54
N HIS A 84 2.42 -1.14 -1.92
CA HIS A 84 1.31 -0.73 -1.07
C HIS A 84 0.05 -1.58 -1.33
N PRO A 85 -0.69 -1.95 -0.27
CA PRO A 85 -2.00 -2.53 -0.44
C PRO A 85 -3.02 -1.50 -0.97
N PRO A 86 -4.13 -1.93 -1.59
CA PRO A 86 -5.19 -1.02 -1.98
C PRO A 86 -5.71 -0.18 -0.79
N THR A 87 -5.82 1.14 -0.97
CA THR A 87 -6.28 2.05 0.10
C THR A 87 -7.63 1.65 0.68
N ALA A 88 -8.55 1.16 -0.15
CA ALA A 88 -9.86 0.68 0.29
C ALA A 88 -9.78 -0.49 1.30
N GLU A 89 -8.82 -1.40 1.13
CA GLU A 89 -8.62 -2.51 2.05
C GLU A 89 -7.99 -2.04 3.38
N ARG A 90 -7.10 -1.04 3.33
CA ARG A 90 -6.55 -0.39 4.53
C ARG A 90 -7.67 0.28 5.35
N ILE A 91 -8.51 1.09 4.69
CA ILE A 91 -9.67 1.74 5.30
C ILE A 91 -10.61 0.72 5.95
N LYS A 92 -10.95 -0.34 5.21
CA LYS A 92 -11.80 -1.41 5.73
C LYS A 92 -11.24 -2.03 7.00
N ARG A 93 -9.93 -2.32 7.05
CA ARG A 93 -9.26 -2.90 8.22
C ARG A 93 -9.19 -1.92 9.38
N LEU A 94 -8.87 -0.64 9.14
CA LEU A 94 -8.88 0.40 10.17
C LEU A 94 -10.23 0.53 10.86
N ARG A 95 -11.33 0.47 10.09
CA ARG A 95 -12.71 0.49 10.62
C ARG A 95 -13.08 -0.74 11.44
N GLN A 96 -12.26 -1.80 11.41
CA GLN A 96 -12.43 -3.01 12.21
C GLN A 96 -11.55 -3.01 13.47
N VAL A 97 -10.64 -2.04 13.61
CA VAL A 97 -9.83 -1.86 14.82
C VAL A 97 -10.75 -1.36 15.93
N LYS A 98 -10.77 -2.08 17.04
CA LYS A 98 -11.53 -1.75 18.24
C LYS A 98 -10.77 -0.81 19.16
#